data_AF-A0A9N9C812-F1
#
_entry.id   AF-A0A9N9C812-F1
#
_cell.length_a   1.000
_cell.length_b   1.000
_cell.length_c   1.000
_cell.angle_alpha   90.00
_cell.angle_beta   90.00
_cell.angle_gamma   90.00
#
_symmetry.space_group_name_H-M   'P 1'
#
loop_
_entity.id
_entity.type
_entity.pdbx_description
1 polymer ?
#
loop_
_entity_poly.entity_id
_entity_poly.type
_entity_poly.pdbx_seq_one_letter_code
_entity_poly.pdbx_strand_id
1 'polypeptide(L)'
;MASPNAIILAAAMSAVSKNQVITLQDYINRKSGNVKYKELDTDALHQSHLVGGPVPNNDNTQNLPQGSPDNGDEMIISIKPLSGKAFKIKVKPTTTIYQVKQKVQDEQGILPESQRLLFQGYLLDDGRSVISYEILENAEVFLILRQRGGDEIFYIHSDHLDPPFDFDFTEIRDKGKTYMRGGIEYKRPYGWKRIALKVLNKYGDNVWLGMRSKRGGTDSVQNEWPVSYHGTSRHNNNTIAEDGFNYGRNRNFNFSHGIYSIPDVNVAIKYATKFVHNGQNYAVLFQNRVNPNTLQRITAQETGSGEYWISPNGGDVRSYGICIKKI
;
A
#
# COMPACT_ATOMS: atom_id res chain seq x y z
N MET A 1 -23.43 20.88 0.18
CA MET A 1 -22.75 20.25 1.33
C MET A 1 -22.05 18.99 0.83
N ALA A 2 -20.86 18.68 1.35
CA ALA A 2 -20.19 17.42 1.00
C ALA A 2 -21.03 16.21 1.45
N SER A 3 -20.94 15.10 0.72
CA SER A 3 -21.61 13.87 1.12
C SER A 3 -21.00 13.31 2.42
N PRO A 4 -21.78 12.60 3.27
CA PRO A 4 -21.23 11.95 4.45
C PRO A 4 -20.04 11.02 4.15
N ASN A 5 -20.06 10.35 2.99
CA ASN A 5 -18.97 9.49 2.52
C ASN A 5 -17.70 10.29 2.21
N ALA A 6 -17.82 11.44 1.53
CA ALA A 6 -16.66 12.28 1.24
C ALA A 6 -16.02 12.85 2.51
N ILE A 7 -16.83 13.23 3.51
CA ILE A 7 -16.36 13.78 4.77
C ILE A 7 -15.58 12.72 5.57
N ILE A 8 -16.17 11.53 5.76
CA ILE A 8 -15.50 10.47 6.52
C ILE A 8 -14.27 9.93 5.77
N LEU A 9 -14.30 9.93 4.44
CA LEU A 9 -13.13 9.59 3.62
C LEU A 9 -11.99 10.58 3.82
N ALA A 10 -12.28 11.89 3.83
CA ALA A 10 -11.26 12.91 4.08
C ALA A 10 -10.60 12.73 5.47
N ALA A 11 -11.39 12.40 6.50
CA ALA A 11 -10.85 12.06 7.82
C ALA A 11 -9.98 10.79 7.79
N ALA A 12 -10.42 9.75 7.10
CA ALA A 12 -9.65 8.51 6.95
C ALA A 12 -8.32 8.76 6.22
N MET A 13 -8.34 9.47 5.09
CA MET A 13 -7.14 9.79 4.33
C MET A 13 -6.20 10.74 5.07
N SER A 14 -6.73 11.59 5.94
CA SER A 14 -5.90 12.39 6.85
C SER A 14 -5.08 11.50 7.78
N ALA A 15 -5.73 10.49 8.37
CA ALA A 15 -5.08 9.54 9.26
C ALA A 15 -4.06 8.66 8.53
N VAL A 16 -4.40 8.16 7.35
CA VAL A 16 -3.51 7.29 6.55
C VAL A 16 -2.29 8.05 6.06
N SER A 17 -2.48 9.26 5.50
CA SER A 17 -1.39 10.04 4.91
C SER A 17 -0.61 10.86 5.94
N LYS A 18 -1.15 11.03 7.16
CA LYS A 18 -0.65 11.98 8.18
C LYS A 18 -0.61 13.43 7.68
N ASN A 19 -1.47 13.78 6.73
CA ASN A 19 -1.66 15.16 6.25
C ASN A 19 -3.08 15.62 6.52
N GLN A 20 -3.33 16.93 6.55
CA GLN A 20 -4.70 17.42 6.58
C GLN A 20 -5.34 17.22 5.20
N VAL A 21 -6.37 16.38 5.14
CA VAL A 21 -7.17 16.13 3.94
C VAL A 21 -8.61 16.60 4.18
N ILE A 22 -9.15 17.39 3.24
CA ILE A 22 -10.51 17.92 3.25
C ILE A 22 -11.29 17.47 2.01
N THR A 23 -12.60 17.75 1.99
CA THR A 23 -13.43 17.48 0.82
C THR A 23 -13.24 18.53 -0.27
N LEU A 24 -13.56 18.20 -1.53
CA LEU A 24 -13.60 19.19 -2.61
C LEU A 24 -14.52 20.37 -2.28
N GLN A 25 -15.66 20.11 -1.64
CA GLN A 25 -16.59 21.17 -1.23
C GLN A 25 -15.98 22.08 -0.16
N ASP A 26 -15.28 21.52 0.83
CA ASP A 26 -14.57 22.31 1.83
C ASP A 26 -13.50 23.18 1.19
N TYR A 27 -12.74 22.65 0.22
CA TYR A 27 -11.79 23.43 -0.54
C TYR A 27 -12.46 24.59 -1.28
N ILE A 28 -13.53 24.32 -2.04
CA ILE A 28 -14.29 25.34 -2.77
C ILE A 28 -14.78 26.45 -1.83
N ASN A 29 -15.22 26.08 -0.62
CA ASN A 29 -15.74 27.02 0.38
C ASN A 29 -14.62 27.82 1.09
N ARG A 30 -13.41 27.26 1.23
CA ARG A 30 -12.31 27.81 2.04
C ARG A 30 -11.18 28.42 1.23
N LYS A 31 -11.24 28.40 -0.11
CA LYS A 31 -10.15 28.88 -0.99
C LYS A 31 -9.78 30.37 -0.88
N SER A 32 -10.29 31.07 0.13
CA SER A 32 -9.97 32.48 0.44
C SER A 32 -8.82 32.55 1.44
N GLY A 33 -7.73 33.25 1.10
CA GLY A 33 -6.59 33.52 1.98
C GLY A 33 -5.26 32.91 1.50
N ASN A 34 -4.22 32.99 2.34
CA ASN A 34 -2.84 32.58 2.03
C ASN A 34 -2.57 31.06 2.22
N VAL A 35 -3.62 30.24 2.38
CA VAL A 35 -3.49 28.79 2.58
C VAL A 35 -3.18 28.11 1.25
N LYS A 36 -2.19 27.22 1.22
CA LYS A 36 -1.86 26.44 0.03
C LYS A 36 -2.74 25.20 -0.01
N TYR A 37 -3.47 25.03 -1.10
CA TYR A 37 -4.27 23.84 -1.34
C TYR A 37 -3.64 23.00 -2.44
N LYS A 38 -3.64 21.68 -2.24
CA LYS A 38 -3.15 20.74 -3.23
C LYS A 38 -4.13 19.59 -3.39
N GLU A 39 -4.32 19.13 -4.61
CA GLU A 39 -5.09 17.92 -4.83
C GLU A 39 -4.37 16.72 -4.22
N LEU A 40 -5.11 15.86 -3.51
CA LEU A 40 -4.57 14.59 -3.04
C LEU A 40 -4.25 13.73 -4.26
N ASP A 41 -2.98 13.35 -4.39
CA ASP A 41 -2.48 12.60 -5.54
C ASP A 41 -3.27 11.29 -5.73
N THR A 42 -3.52 10.92 -6.98
CA THR A 42 -4.10 9.63 -7.33
C THR A 42 -3.26 8.47 -6.82
N ASP A 43 -1.93 8.61 -6.81
CA ASP A 43 -1.06 7.57 -6.28
C ASP A 43 -1.26 7.42 -4.77
N ALA A 44 -1.61 8.51 -4.08
CA ALA A 44 -1.96 8.46 -2.67
C ALA A 44 -3.16 7.52 -2.43
N LEU A 45 -4.22 7.67 -3.21
CA LEU A 45 -5.44 6.86 -3.08
C LEU A 45 -5.28 5.41 -3.55
N HIS A 46 -4.37 5.15 -4.51
CA HIS A 46 -4.33 3.88 -5.21
C HIS A 46 -3.13 2.97 -4.86
N GLN A 47 -1.96 3.54 -4.57
CA GLN A 47 -0.70 2.76 -4.50
C GLN A 47 0.23 3.14 -3.34
N SER A 48 0.31 4.41 -2.94
CA SER A 48 1.27 4.88 -1.92
C SER A 48 1.13 4.19 -0.56
N HIS A 49 -0.06 3.65 -0.29
CA HIS A 49 -0.43 3.01 0.96
C HIS A 49 -0.29 1.49 0.92
N LEU A 50 0.15 0.90 -0.20
CA LEU A 50 0.45 -0.51 -0.29
C LEU A 50 1.87 -0.74 0.23
N VAL A 51 1.97 -1.07 1.51
CA VAL A 51 3.25 -1.34 2.18
C VAL A 51 3.73 -2.74 1.83
N GLY A 52 4.95 -2.84 1.31
CA GLY A 52 5.62 -4.10 1.06
C GLY A 52 6.57 -4.49 2.18
N GLY A 53 7.24 -5.61 2.01
CA GLY A 53 8.33 -6.01 2.87
C GLY A 53 9.16 -7.13 2.25
N PRO A 54 10.28 -7.50 2.90
CA PRO A 54 11.11 -8.61 2.44
C PRO A 54 10.31 -9.91 2.37
N VAL A 55 10.75 -10.85 1.54
CA VAL A 55 10.21 -12.22 1.49
C VAL A 55 11.33 -13.24 1.74
N PRO A 56 11.07 -14.37 2.43
CA PRO A 56 12.11 -15.34 2.72
C PRO A 56 12.52 -16.08 1.45
N ASN A 57 13.79 -16.02 1.05
CA ASN A 57 14.34 -16.89 0.00
C ASN A 57 15.24 -17.95 0.63
N ASN A 58 15.14 -19.21 0.20
CA ASN A 58 16.02 -20.29 0.66
C ASN A 58 17.44 -20.21 0.07
N ASP A 59 17.96 -19.01 -0.19
CA ASP A 59 19.40 -18.83 -0.32
C ASP A 59 20.00 -18.91 1.09
N ASN A 60 20.11 -20.15 1.56
CA ASN A 60 20.81 -20.68 2.72
C ASN A 60 21.25 -19.67 3.78
N THR A 61 20.47 -19.57 4.85
CA THR A 61 21.04 -19.24 6.17
C THR A 61 21.46 -20.53 6.87
N GLN A 62 22.46 -21.25 6.34
CA GLN A 62 23.50 -21.95 7.11
C GLN A 62 24.70 -22.21 6.19
N ASN A 63 25.85 -21.67 6.58
CA ASN A 63 27.11 -21.52 5.85
C ASN A 63 27.08 -20.46 4.74
N LEU A 64 27.91 -19.42 4.91
CA LEU A 64 28.62 -18.87 3.76
C LEU A 64 29.46 -20.03 3.18
N PRO A 65 29.21 -20.44 1.93
CA PRO A 65 30.34 -20.51 1.01
C PRO A 65 30.01 -20.12 -0.44
N GLN A 66 30.93 -19.32 -0.96
CA GLN A 66 31.45 -19.18 -2.33
C GLN A 66 30.80 -20.01 -3.45
N GLY A 67 30.34 -19.27 -4.48
CA GLY A 67 30.73 -19.54 -5.87
C GLY A 67 29.69 -20.23 -6.76
N SER A 68 28.87 -19.41 -7.47
CA SER A 68 28.52 -19.57 -8.90
C SER A 68 27.85 -18.28 -9.40
N PRO A 69 27.98 -17.92 -10.69
CA PRO A 69 28.30 -16.54 -11.07
C PRO A 69 27.08 -15.74 -11.56
N ASP A 70 26.63 -14.81 -10.72
CA ASP A 70 26.09 -13.52 -11.16
C ASP A 70 26.40 -12.49 -10.05
N ASN A 71 27.68 -12.11 -9.97
CA ASN A 71 28.20 -11.12 -9.03
C ASN A 71 27.68 -9.72 -9.41
N GLY A 72 26.49 -9.38 -8.93
CA GLY A 72 26.16 -7.99 -8.62
C GLY A 72 26.19 -7.83 -7.11
N ASP A 73 27.38 -7.63 -6.54
CA ASP A 73 27.61 -7.52 -5.09
C ASP A 73 26.61 -6.55 -4.47
N GLU A 74 25.71 -7.08 -3.63
CA GLU A 74 24.87 -6.24 -2.79
C GLU A 74 25.76 -5.45 -1.84
N MET A 75 25.54 -4.15 -1.81
CA MET A 75 26.28 -3.23 -0.96
C MET A 75 25.38 -2.58 0.08
N ILE A 76 25.94 -2.23 1.23
CA ILE A 76 25.25 -1.54 2.30
C ILE A 76 25.50 -0.05 2.18
N ILE A 77 24.46 0.76 2.17
CA ILE A 77 24.57 2.22 2.27
C ILE A 77 23.92 2.72 3.57
N SER A 78 24.40 3.85 4.08
CA SER A 78 23.89 4.50 5.28
C SER A 78 22.95 5.63 4.89
N ILE A 79 21.71 5.61 5.39
CA ILE A 79 20.73 6.68 5.22
C ILE A 79 20.70 7.53 6.49
N LYS A 80 20.93 8.83 6.35
CA LYS A 80 20.98 9.77 7.47
C LYS A 80 19.89 10.83 7.38
N PRO A 81 18.83 10.74 8.20
CA PRO A 81 17.85 11.81 8.33
C PRO A 81 18.45 13.08 8.93
N LEU A 82 17.92 14.26 8.58
CA LEU A 82 18.31 15.54 9.21
C LEU A 82 18.04 15.60 10.73
N SER A 83 17.03 14.86 11.20
CA SER A 83 16.70 14.72 12.61
C SER A 83 16.58 13.23 12.92
N GLY A 84 17.68 12.60 13.33
CA GLY A 84 17.67 11.18 13.66
C GLY A 84 19.03 10.51 13.60
N LYS A 85 19.04 9.25 14.02
CA LYS A 85 20.20 8.36 13.88
C LYS A 85 20.21 7.77 12.46
N ALA A 86 21.40 7.67 11.86
CA ALA A 86 21.54 7.00 10.59
C ALA A 86 21.16 5.51 10.70
N PHE A 87 20.56 4.97 9.64
CA PHE A 87 20.19 3.56 9.52
C PHE A 87 20.75 3.00 8.21
N LYS A 88 20.96 1.68 8.14
CA LYS A 88 21.62 1.04 7.01
C LYS A 88 20.62 0.27 6.16
N ILE A 89 20.76 0.33 4.84
CA ILE A 89 19.94 -0.45 3.89
C ILE A 89 20.85 -1.17 2.89
N LYS A 90 20.39 -2.34 2.41
CA LYS A 90 21.06 -3.12 1.36
C LYS A 90 20.53 -2.74 -0.02
N VAL A 91 21.43 -2.46 -0.95
CA VAL A 91 21.14 -2.06 -2.32
C VAL A 91 22.08 -2.77 -3.30
N LYS A 92 21.68 -2.92 -4.56
CA LYS A 92 22.58 -3.30 -5.65
C LYS A 92 23.11 -2.04 -6.32
N PRO A 93 24.28 -2.08 -6.99
CA PRO A 93 24.74 -1.00 -7.85
C PRO A 93 23.68 -0.55 -8.87
N THR A 94 22.87 -1.49 -9.37
CA THR A 94 21.79 -1.28 -10.34
C THR A 94 20.47 -0.82 -9.74
N THR A 95 20.31 -0.83 -8.41
CA THR A 95 19.08 -0.38 -7.73
C THR A 95 18.80 1.07 -8.11
N THR A 96 17.55 1.39 -8.46
CA THR A 96 17.16 2.78 -8.78
C THR A 96 16.94 3.60 -7.52
N ILE A 97 17.07 4.92 -7.60
CA ILE A 97 16.81 5.80 -6.46
C ILE A 97 15.36 5.68 -5.97
N TYR A 98 14.39 5.44 -6.86
CA TYR A 98 13.03 5.13 -6.45
C TYR A 98 12.95 3.88 -5.57
N GLN A 99 13.66 2.80 -5.93
CA GLN A 99 13.74 1.58 -5.12
C GLN A 99 14.47 1.80 -3.78
N VAL A 100 15.48 2.69 -3.75
CA VAL A 100 16.11 3.13 -2.49
C VAL A 100 15.08 3.83 -1.59
N LYS A 101 14.25 4.70 -2.15
CA LYS A 101 13.18 5.38 -1.40
C LYS A 101 12.13 4.41 -0.87
N GLN A 102 11.77 3.37 -1.63
CA GLN A 102 10.89 2.32 -1.13
C GLN A 102 11.50 1.62 0.11
N LYS A 103 12.79 1.27 0.06
CA LYS A 103 13.49 0.71 1.23
C LYS A 103 13.49 1.65 2.44
N VAL A 104 13.66 2.95 2.22
CA VAL A 104 13.54 3.96 3.29
C VAL A 104 12.10 4.07 3.83
N GLN A 105 11.09 3.91 2.97
CA GLN A 105 9.69 3.85 3.38
C GLN A 105 9.45 2.64 4.29
N ASP A 106 10.03 1.50 3.97
CA ASP A 106 9.89 0.28 4.78
C ASP A 106 10.49 0.48 6.18
N GLU A 107 11.69 1.05 6.25
CA GLU A 107 12.43 1.25 7.50
C GLU A 107 11.85 2.37 8.38
N GLN A 108 11.38 3.46 7.78
CA GLN A 108 10.99 4.67 8.51
C GLN A 108 9.50 5.02 8.41
N GLY A 109 8.73 4.35 7.56
CA GLY A 109 7.32 4.64 7.29
C GLY A 109 7.08 5.96 6.53
N ILE A 110 8.10 6.45 5.82
CA ILE A 110 8.09 7.74 5.12
C ILE A 110 7.84 7.51 3.64
N LEU A 111 6.77 8.06 3.08
CA LEU A 111 6.40 7.82 1.68
C LEU A 111 7.48 8.33 0.69
N PRO A 112 7.80 7.61 -0.41
CA PRO A 112 8.87 7.94 -1.36
C PRO A 112 8.80 9.37 -1.91
N GLU A 113 7.60 9.87 -2.21
CA GLU A 113 7.39 11.23 -2.72
C GLU A 113 7.66 12.32 -1.67
N SER A 114 7.62 11.94 -0.39
CA SER A 114 7.98 12.80 0.74
C SER A 114 9.48 12.74 1.05
N GLN A 115 10.24 11.86 0.38
CA GLN A 115 11.68 11.72 0.54
C GLN A 115 12.44 12.50 -0.53
N ARG A 116 13.51 13.19 -0.10
CA ARG A 116 14.59 13.67 -0.95
C ARG A 116 15.86 13.00 -0.46
N LEU A 117 16.47 12.19 -1.31
CA LEU A 117 17.76 11.58 -1.05
C LEU A 117 18.84 12.46 -1.67
N LEU A 118 19.87 12.80 -0.89
CA LEU A 118 20.98 13.62 -1.33
C LEU A 118 22.30 12.90 -1.11
N PHE A 119 23.19 12.98 -2.09
CA PHE A 119 24.56 12.48 -1.99
C PHE A 119 25.53 13.52 -2.54
N GLN A 120 26.60 13.81 -1.80
CA GLN A 120 27.60 14.84 -2.16
C GLN A 120 27.00 16.21 -2.54
N GLY A 121 25.88 16.58 -1.91
CA GLY A 121 25.18 17.84 -2.19
C GLY A 121 24.21 17.81 -3.38
N TYR A 122 24.16 16.71 -4.13
CA TYR A 122 23.24 16.53 -5.26
C TYR A 122 21.94 15.83 -4.85
N LEU A 123 20.81 16.33 -5.34
CA LEU A 123 19.52 15.64 -5.23
C LEU A 123 19.48 14.46 -6.20
N LEU A 124 19.14 13.28 -5.69
CA LEU A 124 19.10 12.05 -6.45
C LEU A 124 17.77 11.93 -7.23
N ASP A 125 17.87 11.48 -8.49
CA ASP A 125 16.78 11.33 -9.44
C ASP A 125 16.23 9.89 -9.45
N ASP A 126 14.90 9.76 -9.40
CA ASP A 126 14.21 8.48 -9.24
C ASP A 126 14.50 7.46 -10.35
N GLY A 127 14.78 7.92 -11.57
CA GLY A 127 15.04 7.06 -12.73
C GLY A 127 16.49 6.56 -12.84
N ARG A 128 17.41 7.11 -12.03
CA ARG A 128 18.84 6.76 -12.05
C ARG A 128 19.18 5.66 -11.05
N SER A 129 20.27 4.94 -11.29
CA SER A 129 20.76 3.89 -10.40
C SER A 129 21.74 4.42 -9.35
N VAL A 130 21.93 3.67 -8.26
CA VAL A 130 22.87 4.01 -7.19
C VAL A 130 24.30 4.15 -7.73
N ILE A 131 24.76 3.25 -8.60
CA ILE A 131 26.10 3.31 -9.20
C ILE A 131 26.28 4.49 -10.15
N SER A 132 25.20 4.97 -10.80
CA SER A 132 25.29 6.15 -11.67
C SER A 132 25.61 7.46 -10.93
N TYR A 133 25.51 7.43 -9.59
CA TYR A 133 25.93 8.50 -8.69
C TYR A 133 27.22 8.18 -7.94
N GLU A 134 27.90 7.08 -8.27
CA GLU A 134 29.12 6.62 -7.59
C GLU A 134 28.91 6.42 -6.07
N ILE A 135 27.68 6.10 -5.67
CA ILE A 135 27.38 5.73 -4.30
C ILE A 135 27.88 4.30 -4.11
N LEU A 136 28.89 4.13 -3.27
CA LEU A 136 29.56 2.86 -3.00
C LEU A 136 29.20 2.29 -1.62
N GLU A 137 29.71 1.10 -1.32
CA GLU A 137 29.64 0.46 -0.02
C GLU A 137 29.99 1.43 1.13
N ASN A 138 29.13 1.46 2.14
CA ASN A 138 29.13 2.35 3.31
C ASN A 138 29.02 3.86 3.03
N ALA A 139 28.63 4.28 1.81
CA ALA A 139 28.33 5.68 1.52
C ALA A 139 27.19 6.21 2.41
N GLU A 140 27.30 7.48 2.83
CA GLU A 140 26.27 8.19 3.60
C GLU A 140 25.40 9.03 2.66
N VAL A 141 24.13 8.64 2.51
CA VAL A 141 23.10 9.36 1.74
C VAL A 141 22.18 10.08 2.72
N PHE A 142 22.00 11.38 2.53
CA PHE A 142 21.16 12.19 3.39
C PHE A 142 19.70 12.08 2.99
N LEU A 143 18.84 11.80 3.98
CA LEU A 143 17.39 11.84 3.83
C LEU A 143 16.88 13.20 4.32
N ILE A 144 16.40 14.00 3.39
CA ILE A 144 15.65 15.21 3.67
C ILE A 144 14.18 14.89 3.43
N LEU A 145 13.36 15.11 4.45
CA LEU A 145 11.92 15.10 4.24
C LEU A 145 11.58 16.34 3.45
N ARG A 146 10.75 16.19 2.41
CA ARG A 146 10.00 17.34 1.91
C ARG A 146 9.17 17.81 3.10
N GLN A 147 9.66 18.83 3.80
CA GLN A 147 8.86 19.54 4.75
C GLN A 147 7.71 20.11 3.94
N ARG A 148 6.57 19.44 4.02
CA ARG A 148 5.29 20.08 3.80
C ARG A 148 5.19 21.00 5.01
N GLY A 149 5.43 22.29 4.79
CA GLY A 149 5.07 23.29 5.79
C GLY A 149 3.63 23.02 6.21
N GLY A 150 3.30 23.24 7.48
CA GLY A 150 1.97 23.05 8.05
C GLY A 150 0.84 23.89 7.43
N ASP A 151 1.06 24.43 6.22
CA ASP A 151 0.19 25.31 5.46
C ASP A 151 -0.39 24.65 4.20
N GLU A 152 -0.02 23.39 3.89
CA GLU A 152 -0.54 22.66 2.72
C GLU A 152 -1.70 21.73 3.11
N ILE A 153 -2.92 22.11 2.71
CA ILE A 153 -4.14 21.32 2.91
C ILE A 153 -4.42 20.53 1.62
N PHE A 154 -4.58 19.22 1.75
CA PHE A 154 -4.95 18.36 0.64
C PHE A 154 -6.46 18.30 0.47
N TYR A 155 -6.97 18.22 -0.75
CA TYR A 155 -8.38 17.94 -1.01
C TYR A 155 -8.57 16.74 -1.92
N ILE A 156 -9.63 15.95 -1.68
CA ILE A 156 -9.98 14.82 -2.56
C ILE A 156 -10.90 15.33 -3.66
N HIS A 157 -10.42 15.33 -4.90
CA HIS A 157 -11.25 15.64 -6.07
C HIS A 157 -12.29 14.54 -6.33
N SER A 158 -13.48 14.92 -6.79
CA SER A 158 -14.57 13.98 -7.06
C SER A 158 -14.25 12.97 -8.15
N ASP A 159 -13.36 13.33 -9.08
CA ASP A 159 -12.98 12.49 -10.22
C ASP A 159 -12.20 11.24 -9.79
N HIS A 160 -11.69 11.21 -8.57
CA HIS A 160 -11.02 10.03 -8.00
C HIS A 160 -12.00 9.04 -7.37
N LEU A 161 -13.28 9.38 -7.29
CA LEU A 161 -14.32 8.58 -6.65
C LEU A 161 -15.33 8.09 -7.69
N ASP A 162 -16.01 6.99 -7.39
CA ASP A 162 -17.09 6.48 -8.22
C ASP A 162 -18.35 6.18 -7.38
N PRO A 163 -19.02 7.22 -6.83
CA PRO A 163 -20.12 7.06 -5.86
C PRO A 163 -21.25 6.10 -6.27
N PRO A 164 -21.64 5.97 -7.55
CA PRO A 164 -22.61 4.94 -7.97
C PRO A 164 -22.22 3.50 -7.62
N PHE A 165 -20.94 3.25 -7.36
CA PHE A 165 -20.39 1.97 -6.95
C PHE A 165 -20.02 1.94 -5.46
N ASP A 166 -20.35 2.94 -4.66
CA ASP A 166 -20.30 2.82 -3.20
C ASP A 166 -21.21 1.66 -2.76
N PHE A 167 -20.83 0.96 -1.68
CA PHE A 167 -21.65 -0.13 -1.18
C PHE A 167 -21.57 -0.24 0.34
N ASP A 168 -22.74 -0.36 0.96
CA ASP A 168 -22.86 -0.50 2.41
C ASP A 168 -22.98 -1.97 2.79
N PHE A 169 -21.96 -2.54 3.43
CA PHE A 169 -21.95 -3.91 3.93
C PHE A 169 -22.27 -4.00 5.44
N THR A 170 -22.65 -2.91 6.09
CA THR A 170 -22.86 -2.87 7.55
C THR A 170 -23.87 -3.93 8.03
N GLU A 171 -25.05 -3.91 7.43
CA GLU A 171 -26.17 -4.81 7.75
C GLU A 171 -26.30 -6.01 6.80
N ILE A 172 -25.33 -6.22 5.91
CA ILE A 172 -25.38 -7.30 4.93
C ILE A 172 -24.87 -8.61 5.56
N ARG A 173 -25.57 -9.71 5.26
CA ARG A 173 -25.16 -11.09 5.52
C ARG A 173 -25.60 -11.95 4.33
N ASP A 174 -24.75 -12.84 3.82
CA ASP A 174 -25.05 -13.55 2.56
C ASP A 174 -25.97 -14.76 2.63
N LYS A 175 -26.59 -15.06 3.78
CA LYS A 175 -27.59 -16.13 3.93
C LYS A 175 -27.17 -17.45 3.23
N GLY A 176 -25.91 -17.85 3.38
CA GLY A 176 -25.36 -19.09 2.79
C GLY A 176 -24.86 -18.98 1.34
N LYS A 177 -24.81 -17.78 0.73
CA LYS A 177 -24.16 -17.58 -0.58
C LYS A 177 -22.67 -17.38 -0.44
N THR A 178 -21.91 -17.99 -1.34
CA THR A 178 -20.47 -17.76 -1.50
C THR A 178 -20.24 -16.86 -2.71
N TYR A 179 -19.43 -15.81 -2.55
CA TYR A 179 -19.05 -14.93 -3.64
C TYR A 179 -17.62 -15.27 -4.06
N MET A 180 -17.39 -15.35 -5.37
CA MET A 180 -16.12 -15.72 -5.98
C MET A 180 -15.61 -14.57 -6.84
N ARG A 181 -14.35 -14.20 -6.72
CA ARG A 181 -13.68 -13.24 -7.60
C ARG A 181 -12.32 -13.79 -8.02
N GLY A 182 -12.07 -13.80 -9.33
CA GLY A 182 -10.82 -14.30 -9.91
C GLY A 182 -10.52 -15.75 -9.55
N GLY A 183 -11.57 -16.58 -9.43
CA GLY A 183 -11.46 -17.98 -9.04
C GLY A 183 -11.24 -18.23 -7.55
N ILE A 184 -11.23 -17.19 -6.72
CA ILE A 184 -11.03 -17.29 -5.26
C ILE A 184 -12.26 -16.78 -4.52
N GLU A 185 -12.56 -17.37 -3.35
CA GLU A 185 -13.62 -16.88 -2.48
C GLU A 185 -13.37 -15.43 -2.07
N TYR A 186 -14.33 -14.56 -2.37
CA TYR A 186 -14.36 -13.17 -1.97
C TYR A 186 -15.07 -13.04 -0.62
N LYS A 187 -14.27 -12.96 0.45
CA LYS A 187 -14.75 -12.64 1.80
C LYS A 187 -15.14 -11.17 1.88
N ARG A 188 -16.39 -10.87 1.53
CA ARG A 188 -16.94 -9.51 1.46
C ARG A 188 -16.78 -8.78 2.80
N PRO A 189 -16.60 -7.45 2.81
CA PRO A 189 -16.23 -6.72 4.01
C PRO A 189 -17.46 -6.45 4.90
N TYR A 190 -18.07 -7.48 5.48
CA TYR A 190 -19.26 -7.34 6.33
C TYR A 190 -19.02 -6.46 7.54
N GLY A 191 -19.96 -5.57 7.83
CA GLY A 191 -19.80 -4.57 8.89
C GLY A 191 -19.00 -3.34 8.44
N TRP A 192 -18.60 -3.24 7.17
CA TRP A 192 -17.87 -2.09 6.64
C TRP A 192 -18.71 -1.34 5.59
N LYS A 193 -18.44 -0.04 5.44
CA LYS A 193 -18.91 0.74 4.31
C LYS A 193 -17.78 0.89 3.30
N ARG A 194 -18.02 0.56 2.04
CA ARG A 194 -17.04 0.72 0.98
C ARG A 194 -17.36 1.96 0.15
N ILE A 195 -16.35 2.82 0.01
CA ILE A 195 -16.33 3.94 -0.93
C ILE A 195 -15.54 3.50 -2.16
N ALA A 196 -16.09 3.68 -3.35
CA ALA A 196 -15.46 3.25 -4.60
C ALA A 196 -14.49 4.30 -5.14
N LEU A 197 -13.35 3.84 -5.63
CA LEU A 197 -12.37 4.68 -6.33
C LEU A 197 -12.61 4.61 -7.84
N LYS A 198 -12.31 5.71 -8.54
CA LYS A 198 -12.37 5.76 -10.01
C LYS A 198 -11.18 5.03 -10.62
N VAL A 199 -11.43 3.82 -11.12
CA VAL A 199 -10.38 2.93 -11.65
C VAL A 199 -10.57 2.54 -13.10
N LEU A 200 -11.70 2.91 -13.72
CA LEU A 200 -11.94 2.61 -15.13
C LEU A 200 -10.86 3.25 -16.00
N ASN A 201 -10.24 2.42 -16.83
CA ASN A 201 -9.14 2.77 -17.74
C ASN A 201 -7.85 3.24 -17.05
N LYS A 202 -7.76 3.14 -15.70
CA LYS A 202 -6.55 3.55 -14.97
C LYS A 202 -5.38 2.58 -15.17
N TYR A 203 -5.67 1.29 -15.41
CA TYR A 203 -4.66 0.23 -15.43
C TYR A 203 -4.60 -0.54 -16.77
N GLY A 204 -4.78 0.18 -17.88
CA GLY A 204 -4.83 -0.39 -19.23
C GLY A 204 -6.23 -0.86 -19.58
N ASP A 205 -6.53 -2.14 -19.33
CA ASP A 205 -7.87 -2.71 -19.50
C ASP A 205 -8.67 -2.68 -18.18
N ASN A 206 -9.94 -3.11 -18.25
CA ASN A 206 -10.85 -3.22 -17.10
C ASN A 206 -11.29 -4.66 -16.81
N VAL A 207 -10.68 -5.65 -17.45
CA VAL A 207 -11.04 -7.08 -17.32
C VAL A 207 -10.81 -7.55 -15.89
N TRP A 208 -9.69 -7.11 -15.28
CA TRP A 208 -9.33 -7.36 -13.88
C TRP A 208 -10.43 -6.97 -12.87
N LEU A 209 -11.28 -5.99 -13.19
CA LEU A 209 -12.37 -5.54 -12.32
C LEU A 209 -13.59 -6.48 -12.39
N GLY A 210 -13.69 -7.31 -13.42
CA GLY A 210 -14.81 -8.23 -13.62
C GLY A 210 -16.06 -7.54 -14.19
N MET A 211 -15.91 -6.55 -15.08
CA MET A 211 -17.03 -5.75 -15.62
C MET A 211 -18.14 -6.56 -16.29
N ARG A 212 -17.85 -7.79 -16.75
CA ARG A 212 -18.83 -8.70 -17.36
C ARG A 212 -19.69 -9.45 -16.33
N SER A 213 -19.41 -9.29 -15.03
CA SER A 213 -20.20 -9.92 -13.98
C SER A 213 -21.61 -9.34 -13.96
N LYS A 214 -22.63 -10.20 -13.94
CA LYS A 214 -24.01 -9.77 -13.70
C LYS A 214 -24.06 -9.05 -12.36
N ARG A 215 -24.73 -7.90 -12.28
CA ARG A 215 -24.86 -7.16 -11.01
C ARG A 215 -25.50 -8.07 -9.96
N GLY A 216 -24.80 -8.30 -8.85
CA GLY A 216 -25.22 -9.25 -7.81
C GLY A 216 -24.82 -10.71 -8.04
N GLY A 217 -24.08 -11.00 -9.10
CA GLY A 217 -23.52 -12.31 -9.41
C GLY A 217 -22.49 -12.76 -8.37
N THR A 218 -22.60 -14.02 -7.98
CA THR A 218 -21.69 -14.69 -7.06
C THR A 218 -20.46 -15.21 -7.78
N ASP A 219 -20.61 -15.71 -9.00
CA ASP A 219 -19.54 -16.41 -9.70
C ASP A 219 -18.46 -15.48 -10.24
N SER A 220 -17.27 -16.05 -10.44
CA SER A 220 -16.19 -15.34 -11.10
C SER A 220 -16.43 -15.18 -12.60
N VAL A 221 -15.87 -14.11 -13.15
CA VAL A 221 -15.80 -13.94 -14.61
C VAL A 221 -14.38 -14.11 -15.12
N GLN A 222 -14.26 -14.49 -16.39
CA GLN A 222 -12.98 -14.78 -17.02
C GLN A 222 -11.99 -13.62 -16.85
N ASN A 223 -10.77 -13.94 -16.43
CA ASN A 223 -9.62 -13.03 -16.27
C ASN A 223 -9.81 -11.89 -15.25
N GLU A 224 -10.88 -11.90 -14.44
CA GLU A 224 -10.96 -10.95 -13.33
C GLU A 224 -9.95 -11.30 -12.24
N TRP A 225 -9.57 -10.31 -11.45
CA TRP A 225 -8.58 -10.49 -10.38
C TRP A 225 -9.27 -10.79 -9.05
N PRO A 226 -8.71 -11.66 -8.19
CA PRO A 226 -9.21 -11.86 -6.83
C PRO A 226 -9.12 -10.60 -5.96
N VAL A 227 -9.87 -10.59 -4.85
CA VAL A 227 -9.99 -9.44 -3.96
C VAL A 227 -9.19 -9.66 -2.67
N SER A 228 -8.45 -8.64 -2.26
CA SER A 228 -7.76 -8.61 -0.96
C SER A 228 -7.92 -7.26 -0.26
N TYR A 229 -7.41 -7.17 0.96
CA TYR A 229 -7.41 -6.00 1.81
C TYR A 229 -6.00 -5.65 2.27
N HIS A 230 -5.72 -4.36 2.42
CA HIS A 230 -4.45 -3.85 2.93
C HIS A 230 -4.70 -2.73 3.95
N GLY A 231 -3.89 -2.71 5.01
CA GLY A 231 -3.89 -1.67 6.03
C GLY A 231 -2.47 -1.19 6.29
N THR A 232 -2.31 0.08 6.67
CA THR A 232 -1.00 0.73 6.82
C THR A 232 -0.49 0.76 8.25
N SER A 233 -1.26 0.25 9.22
CA SER A 233 -0.88 0.25 10.64
C SER A 233 -0.20 -1.05 11.06
N ARG A 234 0.62 -0.96 12.10
CA ARG A 234 1.27 -2.12 12.73
C ARG A 234 0.32 -2.80 13.74
N HIS A 235 0.35 -4.12 13.77
CA HIS A 235 -0.32 -4.98 14.74
C HIS A 235 0.76 -5.65 15.61
N ASN A 236 0.69 -5.54 16.94
CA ASN A 236 1.74 -6.06 17.84
C ASN A 236 3.15 -5.61 17.44
N ASN A 237 3.29 -4.35 17.01
CA ASN A 237 4.50 -3.74 16.44
C ASN A 237 4.95 -4.30 15.08
N ASN A 238 4.23 -5.24 14.50
CA ASN A 238 4.51 -5.86 13.20
C ASN A 238 3.61 -5.32 12.10
N THR A 239 4.18 -5.11 10.91
CA THR A 239 3.49 -4.89 9.65
C THR A 239 2.85 -6.19 9.15
N ILE A 240 2.02 -6.09 8.11
CA ILE A 240 1.50 -7.28 7.40
C ILE A 240 2.66 -8.15 6.91
N ALA A 241 3.72 -7.51 6.41
CA ALA A 241 4.90 -8.21 5.94
C ALA A 241 5.58 -8.96 7.08
N GLU A 242 5.86 -8.34 8.23
CA GLU A 242 6.57 -9.00 9.36
C GLU A 242 5.77 -10.20 9.92
N ASP A 243 4.45 -10.08 10.05
CA ASP A 243 3.60 -11.19 10.51
C ASP A 243 3.48 -12.31 9.47
N GLY A 244 3.49 -11.98 8.16
CA GLY A 244 3.51 -12.95 7.08
C GLY A 244 4.88 -13.59 6.82
N PHE A 245 5.96 -12.85 7.12
CA PHE A 245 7.36 -13.21 6.83
C PHE A 245 7.87 -14.36 7.68
N ASN A 246 7.46 -14.43 8.96
CA ASN A 246 8.04 -15.38 9.93
C ASN A 246 7.77 -16.87 9.62
N TYR A 247 6.88 -17.17 8.67
CA TYR A 247 6.42 -18.53 8.38
C TYR A 247 6.80 -19.05 7.00
N GLY A 248 7.44 -18.25 6.15
CA GLY A 248 7.89 -18.67 4.81
C GLY A 248 9.16 -19.52 4.79
N ARG A 249 9.59 -20.10 5.92
CA ARG A 249 10.70 -21.06 5.94
C ARG A 249 10.34 -22.20 4.99
N ASN A 250 11.10 -22.38 3.92
CA ASN A 250 10.94 -23.38 2.85
C ASN A 250 10.20 -22.96 1.56
N ARG A 251 9.92 -21.68 1.32
CA ARG A 251 9.43 -21.21 0.00
C ARG A 251 10.52 -20.46 -0.77
N ASN A 252 10.62 -20.72 -2.07
CA ASN A 252 11.49 -19.96 -2.98
C ASN A 252 10.64 -18.92 -3.69
N PHE A 253 10.88 -17.63 -3.41
CA PHE A 253 10.28 -16.54 -4.18
C PHE A 253 11.28 -16.05 -5.23
N ASN A 254 10.80 -15.76 -6.44
CA ASN A 254 11.63 -15.18 -7.50
C ASN A 254 11.90 -13.67 -7.32
N PHE A 255 11.60 -13.14 -6.13
CA PHE A 255 11.72 -11.75 -5.76
C PHE A 255 12.11 -11.67 -4.29
N SER A 256 12.82 -10.62 -3.88
CA SER A 256 13.29 -10.42 -2.50
C SER A 256 12.40 -9.48 -1.68
N HIS A 257 11.41 -8.85 -2.31
CA HIS A 257 10.46 -7.93 -1.70
C HIS A 257 9.10 -8.04 -2.38
N GLY A 258 8.01 -7.98 -1.61
CA GLY A 258 6.65 -8.06 -2.13
C GLY A 258 5.64 -7.24 -1.33
N ILE A 259 4.52 -6.90 -1.98
CA ILE A 259 3.38 -6.23 -1.35
C ILE A 259 2.51 -7.29 -0.67
N TYR A 260 2.33 -7.15 0.63
CA TYR A 260 1.52 -8.09 1.41
C TYR A 260 0.07 -7.61 1.51
N SER A 261 -0.89 -8.50 1.31
CA SER A 261 -2.31 -8.23 1.49
C SER A 261 -3.03 -9.44 2.08
N ILE A 262 -4.29 -9.27 2.49
CA ILE A 262 -5.03 -10.27 3.25
C ILE A 262 -6.39 -10.48 2.59
N PRO A 263 -6.80 -11.70 2.20
CA PRO A 263 -8.11 -11.95 1.59
C PRO A 263 -9.27 -11.89 2.58
N ASP A 264 -9.01 -12.03 3.88
CA ASP A 264 -10.01 -11.98 4.93
C ASP A 264 -10.01 -10.63 5.66
N VAL A 265 -11.09 -9.86 5.49
CA VAL A 265 -11.25 -8.56 6.14
C VAL A 265 -11.12 -8.62 7.67
N ASN A 266 -11.51 -9.74 8.29
CA ASN A 266 -11.48 -9.90 9.75
C ASN A 266 -10.06 -10.14 10.27
N VAL A 267 -9.17 -10.62 9.41
CA VAL A 267 -7.73 -10.67 9.68
C VAL A 267 -7.10 -9.32 9.36
N ALA A 268 -7.50 -8.69 8.24
CA ALA A 268 -6.96 -7.40 7.79
C ALA A 268 -7.19 -6.25 8.78
N ILE A 269 -8.29 -6.26 9.55
CA ILE A 269 -8.60 -5.21 10.53
C ILE A 269 -7.49 -5.00 11.58
N LYS A 270 -6.67 -6.04 11.84
CA LYS A 270 -5.52 -5.95 12.74
C LYS A 270 -4.53 -4.86 12.31
N TYR A 271 -4.41 -4.62 11.01
CA TYR A 271 -3.50 -3.66 10.39
C TYR A 271 -4.21 -2.40 9.89
N ALA A 272 -5.52 -2.26 10.18
CA ALA A 272 -6.29 -1.10 9.77
C ALA A 272 -5.81 0.17 10.48
N THR A 273 -5.78 1.27 9.75
CA THR A 273 -5.50 2.58 10.34
C THR A 273 -6.72 3.07 11.08
N LYS A 274 -6.53 3.46 12.35
CA LYS A 274 -7.60 3.93 13.24
C LYS A 274 -7.64 5.46 13.23
N PHE A 275 -8.84 6.01 13.26
CA PHE A 275 -9.05 7.46 13.28
C PHE A 275 -10.34 7.83 14.02
N VAL A 276 -10.39 9.08 14.50
CA VAL A 276 -11.57 9.64 15.16
C VAL A 276 -12.30 10.55 14.18
N HIS A 277 -13.61 10.39 14.09
CA HIS A 277 -14.48 11.29 13.34
C HIS A 277 -15.77 11.52 14.13
N ASN A 278 -16.13 12.78 14.37
CA ASN A 278 -17.31 13.17 15.16
C ASN A 278 -17.41 12.44 16.52
N GLY A 279 -16.27 12.32 17.23
CA GLY A 279 -16.21 11.66 18.54
C GLY A 279 -16.39 10.14 18.53
N GLN A 280 -16.40 9.51 17.35
CA GLN A 280 -16.51 8.06 17.20
C GLN A 280 -15.20 7.50 16.60
N ASN A 281 -14.86 6.27 16.97
CA ASN A 281 -13.69 5.58 16.45
C ASN A 281 -14.04 4.82 15.17
N TYR A 282 -13.12 4.89 14.21
CA TYR A 282 -13.23 4.21 12.93
C TYR A 282 -11.92 3.51 12.57
N ALA A 283 -12.03 2.51 11.72
CA ALA A 283 -10.93 1.83 11.05
C ALA A 283 -11.06 1.99 9.54
N VAL A 284 -9.93 2.12 8.83
CA VAL A 284 -9.86 2.17 7.36
C VAL A 284 -8.92 1.08 6.81
N LEU A 285 -9.37 0.45 5.72
CA LEU A 285 -8.63 -0.51 4.89
C LEU A 285 -8.78 -0.18 3.41
N PHE A 286 -7.75 -0.48 2.64
CA PHE A 286 -7.78 -0.46 1.18
C PHE A 286 -8.28 -1.81 0.67
N GLN A 287 -9.25 -1.78 -0.25
CA GLN A 287 -9.72 -2.95 -0.95
C GLN A 287 -9.09 -3.02 -2.34
N ASN A 288 -8.47 -4.16 -2.62
CA ASN A 288 -7.59 -4.35 -3.76
C ASN A 288 -8.09 -5.46 -4.66
N ARG A 289 -7.72 -5.37 -5.94
CA ARG A 289 -7.68 -6.49 -6.88
C ARG A 289 -6.23 -6.91 -7.04
N VAL A 290 -5.96 -8.21 -7.02
CA VAL A 290 -4.59 -8.74 -7.04
C VAL A 290 -4.37 -9.63 -8.26
N ASN A 291 -3.26 -9.46 -8.97
CA ASN A 291 -2.96 -10.25 -10.16
C ASN A 291 -2.80 -11.74 -9.81
N PRO A 292 -3.71 -12.63 -10.27
CA PRO A 292 -3.67 -14.03 -9.87
C PRO A 292 -2.49 -14.79 -10.51
N ASN A 293 -1.91 -14.29 -11.60
CA ASN A 293 -0.84 -14.97 -12.32
C ASN A 293 0.50 -14.95 -11.57
N THR A 294 0.71 -13.95 -10.72
CA THR A 294 1.95 -13.70 -9.98
C THR A 294 1.78 -13.83 -8.47
N LEU A 295 0.53 -13.93 -8.00
CA LEU A 295 0.15 -14.00 -6.60
C LEU A 295 0.68 -15.26 -5.92
N GLN A 296 1.40 -15.05 -4.80
CA GLN A 296 1.80 -16.12 -3.88
C GLN A 296 0.91 -16.10 -2.63
N ARG A 297 0.42 -17.28 -2.21
CA ARG A 297 -0.52 -17.41 -1.09
C ARG A 297 0.11 -18.20 0.05
N ILE A 298 0.19 -17.61 1.23
CA ILE A 298 0.60 -18.26 2.48
C ILE A 298 -0.65 -18.60 3.27
N THR A 299 -0.88 -19.89 3.49
CA THR A 299 -2.15 -20.38 4.06
C THR A 299 -2.28 -20.03 5.54
N ALA A 300 -3.52 -20.03 6.06
CA ALA A 300 -3.75 -19.84 7.49
C ALA A 300 -3.12 -20.94 8.36
N GLN A 301 -2.94 -22.15 7.80
CA GLN A 301 -2.20 -23.23 8.47
C GLN A 301 -0.73 -22.88 8.65
N GLU A 302 -0.12 -22.22 7.66
CA GLU A 302 1.29 -21.80 7.73
C GLU A 302 1.50 -20.64 8.71
N THR A 303 0.59 -19.67 8.75
CA THR A 303 0.77 -18.47 9.58
C THR A 303 0.22 -18.59 11.00
N GLY A 304 -0.67 -19.56 11.25
CA GLY A 304 -1.44 -19.69 12.48
C GLY A 304 -2.40 -18.53 12.80
N SER A 305 -2.50 -17.52 11.92
CA SER A 305 -3.17 -16.24 12.23
C SER A 305 -4.12 -15.74 11.13
N GLY A 306 -4.03 -16.32 9.92
CA GLY A 306 -4.87 -16.01 8.75
C GLY A 306 -4.17 -16.27 7.42
N GLU A 307 -4.87 -16.25 6.30
CA GLU A 307 -4.21 -16.33 4.99
C GLU A 307 -3.58 -14.98 4.63
N TYR A 308 -2.37 -15.00 4.07
CA TYR A 308 -1.64 -13.80 3.61
C TYR A 308 -1.21 -13.98 2.16
N TRP A 309 -1.29 -12.89 1.40
CA TRP A 309 -1.01 -12.85 -0.03
C TRP A 309 0.18 -11.96 -0.29
N ILE A 310 1.06 -12.39 -1.21
CA ILE A 310 2.26 -11.66 -1.58
C ILE A 310 2.25 -11.43 -3.09
N SER A 311 2.31 -10.17 -3.47
CA SER A 311 2.41 -9.71 -4.85
C SER A 311 3.81 -9.18 -5.13
N PRO A 312 4.45 -9.51 -6.26
CA PRO A 312 5.86 -9.13 -6.49
C PRO A 312 6.10 -7.62 -6.58
N ASN A 313 5.15 -6.84 -7.09
CA ASN A 313 5.32 -5.40 -7.28
C ASN A 313 3.98 -4.64 -7.29
N GLY A 314 4.04 -3.31 -7.34
CA GLY A 314 2.88 -2.41 -7.34
C GLY A 314 1.92 -2.54 -8.53
N GLY A 315 2.36 -3.11 -9.65
CA GLY A 315 1.48 -3.39 -10.80
C GLY A 315 0.54 -4.58 -10.56
N ASP A 316 0.89 -5.45 -9.62
CA ASP A 316 0.14 -6.66 -9.27
C ASP A 316 -0.94 -6.43 -8.21
N VAL A 317 -1.07 -5.20 -7.68
CA VAL A 317 -2.08 -4.82 -6.69
C VAL A 317 -2.76 -3.51 -7.09
N ARG A 318 -4.08 -3.52 -7.22
CA ARG A 318 -4.87 -2.38 -7.69
C ARG A 318 -5.95 -2.03 -6.66
N SER A 319 -5.76 -0.97 -5.90
CA SER A 319 -6.79 -0.46 -5.00
C SER A 319 -7.97 0.10 -5.81
N TYR A 320 -9.18 -0.38 -5.50
CA TYR A 320 -10.41 0.04 -6.19
C TYR A 320 -11.52 0.49 -5.23
N GLY A 321 -11.29 0.36 -3.92
CA GLY A 321 -12.21 0.85 -2.91
C GLY A 321 -11.52 1.08 -1.58
N ILE A 322 -12.16 1.88 -0.74
CA ILE A 322 -11.73 2.18 0.62
C ILE A 322 -12.85 1.72 1.54
N CYS A 323 -12.54 0.78 2.44
CA CYS A 323 -13.47 0.23 3.42
C CYS A 323 -13.30 0.98 4.74
N ILE A 324 -14.39 1.53 5.27
CA ILE A 324 -14.43 2.24 6.55
C ILE A 324 -15.43 1.55 7.47
N LYS A 325 -15.03 1.29 8.71
CA LYS A 325 -15.87 0.65 9.73
C LYS A 325 -15.80 1.42 11.03
N LYS A 326 -16.95 1.60 11.67
CA LYS A 326 -17.04 2.09 13.06
C LYS A 326 -16.60 0.96 14.00
N ILE A 327 -15.70 1.25 14.95
CA ILE A 327 -15.08 0.24 15.85
C ILE A 327 -15.31 0.52 17.33
#